data_AF-A0A952HJ61-F1
#
_entry.id   AF-A0A952HJ61-F1
#
_cell.length_a   1.000
_cell.length_b   1.000
_cell.length_c   1.000
_cell.angle_alpha   90.00
_cell.angle_beta   90.00
_cell.angle_gamma   90.00
#
_symmetry.space_group_name_H-M   'P 1'
#
loop_
_entity.id
_entity.type
_entity.pdbx_description
1 polymer ?
#
loop_
_entity_poly.entity_id
_entity_poly.type
_entity_poly.pdbx_seq_one_letter_code
_entity_poly.pdbx_strand_id
1 'polypeptide(L)'
;MTSPLDYLDEDGADEADYESPMRELYAYRDGDTWLDGIVTGVKPHGAADGRTLVQFDERLWVPAHEVRRSDHYIAVLLNPDSEVYAEVIQSFVDGSPKESIRDVSIVGGDNVGTEWRAIDEPQTGTRVRYRYTGTAELQVPDEATA
;
A
#
# COMPACT_ATOMS: atom_id res chain seq x y z
N MET A 1 0.49 1.58 -21.87
CA MET A 1 1.12 2.06 -20.62
C MET A 1 2.39 1.26 -20.44
N THR A 2 3.48 1.95 -20.14
CA THR A 2 4.80 1.39 -19.79
C THR A 2 4.76 1.01 -18.31
N SER A 3 5.31 -0.15 -17.93
CA SER A 3 5.34 -0.56 -16.53
C SER A 3 6.24 0.39 -15.74
N PRO A 4 5.90 0.73 -14.48
CA PRO A 4 6.83 1.47 -13.61
C PRO A 4 8.11 0.69 -13.30
N LEU A 5 8.17 -0.61 -13.60
CA LEU A 5 9.30 -1.49 -13.29
C LEU A 5 10.07 -1.94 -14.55
N ASP A 6 9.81 -1.34 -15.71
CA ASP A 6 10.52 -1.69 -16.95
C ASP A 6 12.04 -1.43 -16.87
N TYR A 7 12.48 -0.51 -16.00
CA TYR A 7 13.90 -0.21 -15.79
C TYR A 7 14.70 -1.41 -15.25
N LEU A 8 14.04 -2.39 -14.62
CA LEU A 8 14.70 -3.58 -14.09
C LEU A 8 15.26 -4.51 -15.17
N ASP A 9 14.83 -4.34 -16.42
CA ASP A 9 15.32 -5.11 -17.57
C ASP A 9 16.36 -4.34 -18.42
N GLU A 10 16.78 -3.13 -17.99
CA GLU A 10 17.79 -2.35 -18.70
C GLU A 10 19.22 -2.88 -18.44
N ASP A 11 20.11 -2.75 -19.43
CA ASP A 11 21.50 -3.26 -19.42
C ASP A 11 22.42 -2.65 -18.31
N GLY A 12 21.88 -1.81 -17.43
CA GLY A 12 22.58 -1.21 -16.29
C GLY A 12 21.95 -1.48 -14.92
N ALA A 13 20.85 -2.24 -14.86
CA ALA A 13 20.12 -2.48 -13.61
C ALA A 13 20.99 -3.24 -12.59
N ASP A 14 21.12 -2.67 -11.40
CA ASP A 14 21.98 -3.18 -10.33
C ASP A 14 21.22 -3.61 -9.08
N GLU A 15 21.95 -3.99 -8.02
CA GLU A 15 21.36 -4.45 -6.75
C GLU A 15 20.45 -3.40 -6.11
N ALA A 16 20.80 -2.11 -6.22
CA ALA A 16 19.97 -1.04 -5.67
C ALA A 16 18.65 -0.88 -6.46
N ASP A 17 18.70 -1.07 -7.78
CA ASP A 17 17.50 -1.11 -8.62
C ASP A 17 16.58 -2.28 -8.23
N TYR A 18 17.14 -3.47 -7.98
CA TYR A 18 16.37 -4.64 -7.55
C TYR A 18 15.82 -4.51 -6.12
N GLU A 19 16.47 -3.73 -5.25
CA GLU A 19 15.96 -3.41 -3.91
C GLU A 19 14.90 -2.31 -3.93
N SER A 20 14.95 -1.37 -4.89
CA SER A 20 14.04 -0.22 -4.97
C SER A 20 12.55 -0.56 -4.90
N PRO A 21 12.01 -1.57 -5.61
CA PRO A 21 10.60 -1.89 -5.54
C PRO A 21 10.22 -2.66 -4.27
N MET A 22 11.18 -3.12 -3.46
CA MET A 22 10.89 -3.96 -2.30
C MET A 22 10.01 -3.22 -1.29
N ARG A 23 9.00 -3.94 -0.79
CA ARG A 23 7.94 -3.46 0.10
C ARG A 23 6.97 -2.48 -0.54
N GLU A 24 7.20 -2.02 -1.76
CA GLU A 24 6.31 -1.07 -2.42
C GLU A 24 5.02 -1.74 -2.93
N LEU A 25 3.95 -0.95 -3.02
CA LEU A 25 2.65 -1.39 -3.52
C LEU A 25 2.56 -1.20 -5.03
N TYR A 26 2.26 -2.28 -5.74
CA TYR A 26 1.93 -2.22 -7.16
C TYR A 26 0.70 -3.06 -7.45
N ALA A 27 0.19 -2.94 -8.68
CA ALA A 27 -0.90 -3.77 -9.16
C ALA A 27 -0.38 -4.78 -10.19
N TYR A 28 -0.83 -6.02 -10.07
CA TYR A 28 -0.62 -7.08 -11.05
C TYR A 28 -1.95 -7.56 -11.63
N ARG A 29 -1.89 -8.20 -12.80
CA ARG A 29 -3.07 -8.72 -13.48
C ARG A 29 -3.38 -10.14 -13.00
N ASP A 30 -4.60 -10.37 -12.52
CA ASP A 30 -5.16 -11.69 -12.27
C ASP A 30 -6.45 -11.86 -13.09
N GLY A 31 -6.34 -12.63 -14.19
CA GLY A 31 -7.39 -12.73 -15.19
C GLY A 31 -7.80 -11.36 -15.75
N ASP A 32 -9.06 -10.98 -15.49
CA ASP A 32 -9.63 -9.71 -15.95
C ASP A 32 -9.51 -8.55 -14.96
N THR A 33 -8.92 -8.80 -13.78
CA THR A 33 -8.86 -7.84 -12.68
C THR A 33 -7.42 -7.40 -12.40
N TRP A 34 -7.26 -6.17 -11.90
CA TRP A 34 -6.00 -5.71 -11.32
C TRP A 34 -6.10 -5.84 -9.81
N LEU A 35 -5.12 -6.51 -9.21
CA LEU A 35 -5.03 -6.72 -7.76
C LEU A 35 -3.80 -6.00 -7.25
N ASP A 36 -3.93 -5.35 -6.09
CA ASP A 36 -2.78 -4.81 -5.39
C ASP A 36 -1.98 -5.92 -4.73
N GLY A 37 -0.67 -5.72 -4.66
CA GLY A 37 0.21 -6.56 -3.87
C GLY A 37 1.46 -5.80 -3.47
N ILE A 38 2.05 -6.24 -2.37
CA ILE A 38 3.32 -5.73 -1.87
C ILE A 38 4.45 -6.54 -2.50
N VAL A 39 5.44 -5.86 -3.06
CA VAL A 39 6.61 -6.54 -3.61
C VAL A 39 7.48 -7.09 -2.50
N THR A 40 7.77 -8.39 -2.56
CA THR A 40 8.56 -9.11 -1.53
C THR A 40 9.81 -9.76 -2.09
N GLY A 41 10.05 -9.66 -3.39
CA GLY A 41 11.24 -10.21 -4.02
C GLY A 41 11.39 -9.75 -5.46
N VAL A 42 12.63 -9.73 -5.93
CA VAL A 42 12.97 -9.49 -7.34
C VAL A 42 13.92 -10.59 -7.79
N LYS A 43 13.67 -11.13 -8.98
CA LYS A 43 14.49 -12.17 -9.59
C LYS A 43 14.91 -11.71 -10.99
N PRO A 44 16.12 -11.16 -11.15
CA PRO A 44 16.62 -10.77 -12.47
C PRO A 44 16.75 -12.02 -13.35
N HIS A 45 16.43 -11.86 -14.64
CA HIS A 45 16.43 -12.95 -15.62
C HIS A 45 15.64 -14.20 -15.17
N GLY A 46 14.57 -13.97 -14.41
CA GLY A 46 13.78 -15.03 -13.78
C GLY A 46 12.76 -15.69 -14.70
N ALA A 47 12.31 -14.98 -15.74
CA ALA A 47 11.30 -15.42 -16.69
C ALA A 47 11.90 -16.29 -17.80
N ALA A 48 11.04 -17.05 -18.50
CA ALA A 48 11.48 -17.95 -19.58
C ALA A 48 12.08 -17.20 -20.79
N ASP A 49 11.69 -15.94 -20.98
CA ASP A 49 12.22 -15.02 -21.99
C ASP A 49 13.42 -14.21 -21.50
N GLY A 50 13.94 -14.50 -20.30
CA GLY A 50 15.10 -13.83 -19.71
C GLY A 50 14.79 -12.48 -19.06
N ARG A 51 13.51 -12.12 -18.92
CA ARG A 51 13.09 -10.89 -18.22
C ARG A 51 13.04 -11.06 -16.70
N THR A 52 13.03 -9.93 -16.00
CA THR A 52 12.94 -9.84 -14.54
C THR A 52 11.54 -10.21 -14.05
N LEU A 53 11.49 -11.03 -13.00
CA LEU A 53 10.28 -11.34 -12.26
C LEU A 53 10.26 -10.59 -10.94
N VAL A 54 9.08 -10.18 -10.52
CA VAL A 54 8.82 -9.52 -9.23
C VAL A 54 7.83 -10.37 -8.45
N GLN A 55 8.11 -10.62 -7.18
CA GLN A 55 7.26 -11.40 -6.30
C GLN A 55 6.30 -10.49 -5.54
N PHE A 56 5.02 -10.85 -5.54
CA PHE A 56 3.96 -10.21 -4.77
C PHE A 56 3.54 -11.08 -3.58
N ASP A 57 3.44 -10.45 -2.40
CA ASP A 57 2.92 -11.03 -1.16
C ASP A 57 3.52 -12.40 -0.80
N GLU A 58 4.82 -12.57 -1.04
CA GLU A 58 5.59 -13.82 -0.86
C GLU A 58 5.08 -15.03 -1.66
N ARG A 59 4.21 -14.82 -2.65
CA ARG A 59 3.44 -15.88 -3.29
C ARG A 59 3.62 -15.94 -4.80
N LEU A 60 3.29 -14.87 -5.49
CA LEU A 60 3.15 -14.87 -6.94
C LEU A 60 4.31 -14.15 -7.60
N TRP A 61 4.93 -14.79 -8.60
CA TRP A 61 5.95 -14.14 -9.44
C TRP A 61 5.31 -13.63 -10.73
N VAL A 62 5.50 -12.35 -11.02
CA VAL A 62 4.92 -11.65 -12.17
C VAL A 62 6.04 -10.98 -12.97
N PRO A 63 6.02 -10.98 -14.31
CA PRO A 63 6.99 -10.23 -15.10
C PRO A 63 6.93 -8.72 -14.79
N ALA A 64 8.09 -8.08 -14.57
CA ALA A 64 8.17 -6.67 -14.19
C ALA A 64 7.40 -5.76 -15.18
N HIS A 65 7.49 -6.05 -16.48
CA HIS A 65 6.81 -5.30 -17.54
C HIS A 65 5.28 -5.45 -17.57
N GLU A 66 4.71 -6.39 -16.85
CA GLU A 66 3.25 -6.59 -16.72
C GLU A 66 2.67 -5.87 -15.49
N VAL A 67 3.51 -5.28 -14.65
CA VAL A 67 3.13 -4.56 -13.43
C VAL A 67 2.63 -3.15 -13.76
N ARG A 68 1.73 -2.63 -12.93
CA ARG A 68 1.26 -1.24 -12.98
C ARG A 68 1.41 -0.55 -11.64
N ARG A 69 1.40 0.79 -11.64
CA ARG A 69 1.20 1.55 -10.40
C ARG A 69 -0.16 1.18 -9.83
N SER A 70 -0.21 0.98 -8.51
CA SER A 70 -1.46 0.81 -7.80
C SER A 70 -2.24 2.14 -7.77
N ASP A 71 -3.57 2.05 -7.83
CA ASP A 71 -4.48 3.18 -7.54
C ASP A 71 -4.73 3.34 -6.03
N HIS A 72 -3.92 2.65 -5.22
CA HIS A 72 -3.92 2.67 -3.77
C HIS A 72 -2.52 3.00 -3.23
N TYR A 73 -2.47 3.23 -1.93
CA TYR A 73 -1.24 3.44 -1.18
C TYR A 73 -1.30 2.69 0.14
N ILE A 74 -0.14 2.52 0.78
CA ILE A 74 -0.02 1.92 2.11
C ILE A 74 -0.06 3.04 3.14
N ALA A 75 -1.13 3.12 3.93
CA ALA A 75 -1.19 3.99 5.09
C ALA A 75 -0.51 3.30 6.28
N VAL A 76 0.59 3.89 6.76
CA VAL A 76 1.29 3.45 7.96
C VAL A 76 0.71 4.20 9.14
N LEU A 77 -0.14 3.53 9.91
CA LEU A 77 -0.80 4.09 11.09
C LEU A 77 0.14 4.00 12.29
N LEU A 78 0.43 5.14 12.92
CA LEU A 78 1.37 5.24 14.03
C LEU A 78 0.65 5.60 15.33
N ASN A 79 1.09 4.97 16.42
CA ASN A 79 0.77 5.38 17.79
C ASN A 79 1.39 6.75 18.13
N PRO A 80 0.97 7.40 19.24
CA PRO A 80 1.57 8.66 19.70
C PRO A 80 3.09 8.60 19.90
N ASP A 81 3.62 7.45 20.32
CA ASP A 81 5.05 7.17 20.50
C ASP A 81 5.79 6.85 19.19
N SER A 82 5.09 6.90 18.05
CA SER A 82 5.59 6.56 16.71
C SER A 82 5.87 5.08 16.46
N GLU A 83 5.46 4.18 17.35
CA GLU A 83 5.38 2.76 17.01
C GLU A 83 4.30 2.51 15.94
N VAL A 84 4.55 1.55 15.05
CA VAL A 84 3.58 1.17 14.02
C VAL A 84 2.43 0.42 14.67
N TYR A 85 1.23 1.00 14.58
CA TYR A 85 -0.02 0.36 14.97
C TYR A 85 -0.46 -0.66 13.92
N ALA A 86 -0.53 -0.23 12.65
CA ALA A 86 -0.91 -1.07 11.52
C ALA A 86 -0.44 -0.47 10.19
N GLU A 87 -0.32 -1.31 9.16
CA GLU A 87 -0.25 -0.88 7.75
C GLU A 87 -1.55 -1.31 7.06
N VAL A 88 -2.22 -0.37 6.40
CA VAL A 88 -3.50 -0.64 5.71
C VAL A 88 -3.46 -0.05 4.29
N ILE A 89 -4.04 -0.77 3.33
CA ILE A 89 -4.16 -0.27 1.95
C ILE A 89 -5.35 0.68 1.86
N GLN A 90 -5.14 1.86 1.27
CA GLN A 90 -6.14 2.92 1.13
C GLN A 90 -6.18 3.44 -0.30
N SER A 91 -7.38 3.83 -0.75
CA SER A 91 -7.55 4.49 -2.06
C SER A 91 -7.19 5.97 -1.96
N PHE A 92 -6.60 6.50 -3.02
CA PHE A 92 -6.44 7.94 -3.18
C PHE A 92 -7.79 8.64 -3.32
N VAL A 93 -7.86 9.90 -2.88
CA VAL A 93 -8.98 10.83 -3.10
C VAL A 93 -8.46 11.94 -4.00
N ASP A 94 -9.05 12.06 -5.20
CA ASP A 94 -8.62 13.04 -6.23
C ASP A 94 -7.11 12.99 -6.53
N GLY A 95 -6.55 11.77 -6.54
CA GLY A 95 -5.12 11.52 -6.80
C GLY A 95 -4.18 11.82 -5.62
N SER A 96 -4.71 12.18 -4.45
CA SER A 96 -3.94 12.47 -3.24
C SER A 96 -4.28 11.52 -2.09
N PRO A 97 -3.34 11.20 -1.19
CA PRO A 97 -3.65 10.46 0.02
C PRO A 97 -4.72 11.20 0.85
N LYS A 98 -5.54 10.46 1.59
CA LYS A 98 -6.55 11.07 2.45
C LYS A 98 -5.89 11.97 3.50
N GLU A 99 -6.49 13.10 3.85
CA GLU A 99 -5.99 13.94 4.94
C GLU A 99 -6.09 13.24 6.31
N SER A 100 -7.16 12.46 6.49
CA SER A 100 -7.39 11.65 7.69
C SER A 100 -7.93 10.27 7.36
N ILE A 101 -7.63 9.32 8.24
CA ILE A 101 -8.15 7.96 8.22
C ILE A 101 -8.93 7.78 9.52
N ARG A 102 -10.12 7.18 9.41
CA ARG A 102 -10.93 6.77 10.54
C ARG A 102 -11.08 5.27 10.51
N ASP A 103 -10.94 4.65 11.67
CA ASP A 103 -11.13 3.23 11.87
C ASP A 103 -12.10 3.02 13.02
N VAL A 104 -12.80 1.88 12.99
CA VAL A 104 -13.77 1.52 14.01
C VAL A 104 -13.40 0.14 14.53
N SER A 105 -13.07 0.09 15.81
CA SER A 105 -12.76 -1.16 16.51
C SER A 105 -13.80 -1.45 17.58
N ILE A 106 -13.97 -2.73 17.93
CA ILE A 106 -14.82 -3.14 19.06
C ILE A 106 -13.93 -3.37 20.27
N VAL A 107 -14.14 -2.62 21.35
CA VAL A 107 -13.41 -2.75 22.61
C VAL A 107 -14.40 -2.95 23.74
N GLY A 108 -14.32 -4.09 24.43
CA GLY A 108 -15.21 -4.38 25.57
C GLY A 108 -16.70 -4.49 25.21
N GLY A 109 -17.04 -4.65 23.92
CA GLY A 109 -18.42 -4.68 23.42
C GLY A 109 -18.92 -3.35 22.84
N ASP A 110 -18.16 -2.26 23.00
CA ASP A 110 -18.50 -0.95 22.46
C ASP A 110 -17.68 -0.65 21.19
N ASN A 111 -18.30 0.06 20.25
CA ASN A 111 -17.59 0.61 19.09
C ASN A 111 -16.77 1.83 19.53
N VAL A 112 -15.47 1.81 19.24
CA VAL A 112 -14.55 2.92 19.47
C VAL A 112 -14.03 3.37 18.11
N GLY A 113 -14.32 4.61 17.77
CA GLY A 113 -13.75 5.26 16.59
C GLY A 113 -12.38 5.83 16.94
N THR A 114 -11.43 5.71 16.02
CA THR A 114 -10.09 6.29 16.14
C THR A 114 -9.79 7.12 14.89
N GLU A 115 -9.08 8.24 15.06
CA GLU A 115 -8.70 9.14 13.97
C GLU A 115 -7.18 9.24 13.86
N TRP A 116 -6.66 9.07 12.65
CA TRP A 116 -5.27 9.33 12.31
C TRP A 116 -5.18 10.41 11.24
N ARG A 117 -4.17 11.27 11.35
CA ARG A 117 -3.92 12.35 10.37
C ARG A 117 -2.59 12.18 9.69
N ALA A 118 -2.55 12.53 8.40
CA ALA A 118 -1.32 12.49 7.63
C ALA A 118 -0.25 13.36 8.30
N ILE A 119 0.98 12.84 8.35
CA ILE A 119 2.13 13.59 8.84
C ILE A 119 2.71 14.36 7.65
N ASP A 120 3.00 15.65 7.85
CA ASP A 120 3.69 16.48 6.88
C ASP A 120 5.19 16.11 6.82
N GLU A 121 5.48 15.02 6.11
CA GLU A 121 6.81 14.48 5.86
C GLU A 121 6.95 14.15 4.36
N PRO A 122 8.15 14.25 3.78
CA PRO A 122 8.38 13.79 2.42
C PRO A 122 7.98 12.33 2.24
N GLN A 123 7.10 12.06 1.29
CA GLN A 123 6.68 10.70 0.97
C GLN A 123 7.83 9.93 0.32
N THR A 124 8.11 8.74 0.84
CA THR A 124 9.00 7.78 0.20
C THR A 124 8.16 6.64 -0.36
N GLY A 125 8.18 6.45 -1.67
CA GLY A 125 7.44 5.39 -2.34
C GLY A 125 5.92 5.49 -2.14
N THR A 126 5.29 4.35 -1.92
CA THR A 126 3.84 4.14 -1.80
C THR A 126 3.34 4.20 -0.35
N ARG A 127 4.24 4.41 0.62
CA ARG A 127 3.87 4.53 2.04
C ARG A 127 3.64 5.97 2.44
N VAL A 128 2.52 6.20 3.10
CA VAL A 128 2.14 7.49 3.68
C VAL A 128 1.91 7.30 5.17
N ARG A 129 2.55 8.11 6.01
CA ARG A 129 2.50 7.96 7.47
C ARG A 129 1.37 8.80 8.06
N TYR A 130 0.63 8.20 8.99
CA TYR A 130 -0.45 8.85 9.71
C TYR A 130 -0.24 8.70 11.20
N ARG A 131 -0.41 9.78 11.98
CA ARG A 131 -0.30 9.74 13.44
C ARG A 131 -1.68 9.71 14.07
N TYR A 132 -1.84 8.85 15.08
CA TYR A 132 -3.02 8.83 15.93
C TYR A 132 -3.25 10.21 16.57
N THR A 133 -4.48 10.70 16.50
CA THR A 133 -4.87 12.01 17.03
C THR A 133 -5.98 11.96 18.08
N GLY A 134 -6.56 10.78 18.33
CA GLY A 134 -7.60 10.60 19.33
C GLY A 134 -8.72 9.68 18.88
N THR A 135 -9.77 9.65 19.69
CA THR A 135 -11.02 8.97 19.34
C THR A 135 -11.79 9.78 18.29
N ALA A 136 -12.23 9.13 17.23
CA ALA A 136 -13.17 9.71 16.28
C ALA A 136 -14.57 9.72 16.89
N GLU A 137 -15.29 10.83 16.76
CA GLU A 137 -16.72 10.85 17.07
C GLU A 137 -17.45 9.89 16.12
N LEU A 138 -18.01 8.82 16.68
CA LEU A 138 -18.88 7.92 15.94
C LEU A 138 -20.29 8.53 15.92
N GLN A 139 -20.85 8.70 14.73
CA GLN A 139 -22.29 8.98 14.63
C GLN A 139 -23.04 7.77 15.19
N VAL A 140 -23.75 7.97 16.30
CA VAL A 140 -24.69 6.97 16.80
C VAL A 140 -25.73 6.80 15.69
N PRO A 141 -25.96 5.59 15.17
CA PRO A 141 -27.06 5.39 14.24
C PRO A 141 -28.32 5.87 14.93
N ASP A 142 -29.07 6.76 14.28
CA ASP A 142 -30.40 7.14 14.75
C ASP A 142 -31.14 5.84 15.04
N GLU A 143 -31.45 5.61 16.33
CA GLU A 143 -32.33 4.51 16.71
C GLU A 143 -33.54 4.62 15.80
N ALA A 144 -33.73 3.60 14.96
CA ALA A 144 -34.93 3.45 14.18
C ALA A 144 -36.08 3.56 15.18
N THR A 145 -36.75 4.71 15.13
CA THR A 145 -37.96 4.99 15.89
C THR A 145 -38.98 4.00 15.37
N ALA A 146 -39.15 2.88 16.08
CA ALA A 146 -40.14 1.86 15.84
C ALA A 146 -40.98 1.68 17.11
#